data_AF-A0A1F8VNW5-F1
#
_entry.id   AF-A0A1F8VNW5-F1
#
_cell.length_a   1.000
_cell.length_b   1.000
_cell.length_c   1.000
_cell.angle_alpha   90.00
_cell.angle_beta   90.00
_cell.angle_gamma   90.00
#
_symmetry.space_group_name_H-M   'P 1'
#
loop_
_entity.id
_entity.type
_entity.pdbx_description
1 polymer ?
#
loop_
_entity_poly.entity_id
_entity_poly.type
_entity_poly.pdbx_seq_one_letter_code
_entity_poly.pdbx_strand_id
1 'polypeptide(L)'
;MSVLVVQSGQRDFGDVQAQVEGSAIKTNLGGLRTAFVVDYLAQQVAVPQGVMPAQPRAAVQINPFLLLHRMPANYVGEMRAEEVENLPPGSWLFDPVCTCIGYRPLYPEWLSSPSGAGILWFDVVRAPGPLQLIPRETYVWKGEALS
;
A
#
# COMPACT_ATOMS: atom_id res chain seq x y z
N MET A 1 46.95 25.78 6.81
CA MET A 1 45.50 26.04 6.94
C MET A 1 44.76 24.84 6.38
N SER A 2 44.25 23.96 7.24
CA SER A 2 43.51 22.77 6.84
C SER A 2 42.01 23.06 6.92
N VAL A 3 41.32 22.95 5.79
CA VAL A 3 39.86 23.09 5.73
C VAL A 3 39.24 21.78 6.22
N LEU A 4 38.53 21.87 7.33
CA LEU A 4 37.75 20.77 7.89
C LEU A 4 36.44 20.70 7.10
N VAL A 5 36.34 19.77 6.16
CA VAL A 5 35.09 19.52 5.43
C VAL A 5 34.16 18.76 6.37
N VAL A 6 33.12 19.45 6.85
CA VAL A 6 32.04 18.87 7.66
C VAL A 6 31.24 17.89 6.78
N GLN A 7 31.56 16.60 6.86
CA GLN A 7 30.84 15.52 6.16
C GLN A 7 29.55 15.06 6.89
N SER A 8 29.12 15.73 7.97
CA SER A 8 28.06 15.20 8.85
C SER A 8 26.63 15.49 8.39
N GLY A 9 26.39 16.49 7.54
CA GLY A 9 25.01 16.88 7.19
C GLY A 9 24.29 15.94 6.22
N GLN A 10 25.01 15.27 5.33
CA GLN A 10 24.39 14.58 4.18
C GLN A 10 23.86 13.18 4.49
N ARG A 11 24.34 12.54 5.58
CA ARG A 11 23.85 11.22 6.02
C ARG A 11 22.50 11.35 6.75
N ASP A 12 22.32 12.41 7.52
CA ASP A 12 21.09 12.62 8.30
C ASP A 12 19.87 12.92 7.40
N PHE A 13 20.04 13.65 6.29
CA PHE A 13 18.91 13.99 5.42
C PHE A 13 18.35 12.80 4.65
N GLY A 14 19.20 11.92 4.12
CA GLY A 14 18.74 10.70 3.43
C GLY A 14 18.01 9.75 4.38
N ASP A 15 18.50 9.65 5.62
CA ASP A 15 17.85 8.86 6.66
C ASP A 15 16.47 9.39 7.03
N VAL A 16 16.31 10.72 7.13
CA VAL A 16 15.02 11.36 7.37
C VAL A 16 14.07 11.15 6.19
N GLN A 17 14.55 11.29 4.94
CA GLN A 17 13.75 11.03 3.74
C GLN A 17 13.21 9.59 3.70
N ALA A 18 14.07 8.62 3.97
CA ALA A 18 13.68 7.21 4.04
C ALA A 18 12.66 6.95 5.16
N GLN A 19 12.81 7.59 6.33
CA GLN A 19 11.84 7.47 7.42
C GLN A 19 10.49 8.09 7.09
N VAL A 20 10.48 9.25 6.43
CA VAL A 20 9.25 9.93 6.00
C VAL A 20 8.49 9.06 5.00
N GLU A 21 9.18 8.56 3.98
CA GLU A 21 8.55 7.71 2.96
C GLU A 21 8.06 6.41 3.58
N GLY A 22 8.90 5.70 4.34
CA GLY A 22 8.52 4.46 5.01
C GLY A 22 7.33 4.62 5.95
N SER A 23 7.26 5.73 6.69
CA SER A 23 6.11 6.05 7.54
C SER A 23 4.85 6.29 6.70
N ALA A 24 4.95 7.05 5.61
CA ALA A 24 3.82 7.30 4.71
C ALA A 24 3.28 5.99 4.10
N ILE A 25 4.18 5.08 3.69
CA ILE A 25 3.80 3.76 3.19
C ILE A 25 2.99 3.00 4.24
N LYS A 26 3.56 2.85 5.45
CA LYS A 26 2.92 2.13 6.56
C LYS A 26 1.59 2.75 6.98
N THR A 27 1.49 4.08 7.00
CA THR A 27 0.24 4.80 7.30
C THR A 27 -0.84 4.49 6.29
N ASN A 28 -0.53 4.49 4.98
CA ASN A 28 -1.50 4.16 3.95
C ASN A 28 -1.96 2.69 4.04
N LEU A 29 -1.03 1.75 4.24
CA LEU A 29 -1.37 0.33 4.42
C LEU A 29 -2.24 0.10 5.67
N GLY A 30 -1.90 0.74 6.80
CA GLY A 30 -2.72 0.70 8.02
C GLY A 30 -4.10 1.32 7.84
N GLY A 31 -4.19 2.44 7.10
CA GLY A 31 -5.45 3.07 6.75
C GLY A 31 -6.37 2.16 5.95
N LEU A 32 -5.84 1.49 4.92
CA LEU A 32 -6.58 0.52 4.11
C LEU A 32 -7.07 -0.67 4.95
N ARG A 33 -6.21 -1.26 5.78
CA ARG A 33 -6.61 -2.36 6.69
C ARG A 33 -7.75 -1.94 7.62
N THR A 34 -7.70 -0.72 8.14
CA THR A 34 -8.75 -0.18 9.00
C THR A 34 -10.05 0.00 8.23
N ALA A 35 -9.98 0.56 7.02
CA ALA A 35 -11.15 0.72 6.14
C ALA A 35 -11.79 -0.63 5.79
N PHE A 36 -11.00 -1.68 5.57
CA PHE A 36 -11.50 -3.03 5.32
C PHE A 36 -12.30 -3.60 6.50
N VAL A 37 -11.84 -3.37 7.73
CA VAL A 37 -12.56 -3.79 8.94
C VAL A 37 -13.86 -3.01 9.10
N VAL A 38 -13.83 -1.69 8.90
CA VAL A 38 -15.03 -0.83 9.03
C VAL A 38 -16.07 -1.20 7.98
N ASP A 39 -15.68 -1.38 6.72
CA ASP A 39 -16.58 -1.80 5.63
C ASP A 39 -17.21 -3.16 5.92
N TYR A 40 -16.42 -4.13 6.38
CA TYR A 40 -16.92 -5.45 6.76
C TYR A 40 -17.97 -5.38 7.88
N LEU A 41 -17.70 -4.62 8.95
CA LEU A 41 -18.64 -4.45 10.05
C LEU A 41 -19.92 -3.72 9.61
N ALA A 42 -19.80 -2.69 8.78
CA ALA A 42 -20.94 -1.97 8.23
C ALA A 42 -21.86 -2.90 7.41
N GLN A 43 -21.27 -3.79 6.61
CA GLN A 43 -22.02 -4.80 5.85
C GLN A 43 -22.75 -5.79 6.77
N GLN A 44 -22.14 -6.21 7.89
CA GLN A 44 -22.80 -7.11 8.84
C GLN A 44 -24.02 -6.48 9.52
N VAL A 45 -23.95 -5.19 9.85
CA VAL A 45 -25.06 -4.46 10.50
C VAL A 45 -26.16 -4.13 9.49
N ALA A 46 -25.82 -3.91 8.22
CA ALA A 46 -26.78 -3.57 7.17
C ALA A 46 -27.70 -4.73 6.74
N VAL A 47 -27.36 -5.99 7.07
CA VAL A 47 -28.20 -7.15 6.77
C VAL A 47 -29.29 -7.28 7.85
N PRO A 48 -30.59 -7.15 7.51
CA PRO A 48 -31.67 -7.29 8.48
C PRO A 48 -31.66 -8.68 9.13
N GLN A 49 -31.80 -8.73 10.46
CA GLN A 49 -31.95 -9.99 11.19
C GLN A 49 -33.18 -10.76 10.67
N GLY A 50 -32.95 -11.85 9.95
CA GLY A 50 -34.00 -12.72 9.39
C GLY A 50 -33.93 -12.97 7.88
N VAL A 51 -33.09 -12.23 7.15
CA VAL A 51 -32.79 -12.55 5.74
C VAL A 51 -31.56 -13.43 5.71
N MET A 52 -31.70 -14.68 5.25
CA MET A 52 -30.54 -15.54 4.98
C MET A 52 -29.54 -14.76 4.11
N PRO A 53 -28.24 -14.78 4.43
CA PRO A 53 -27.27 -14.08 3.61
C PRO A 53 -27.40 -14.63 2.20
N ALA A 54 -27.87 -13.78 1.28
CA ALA A 54 -27.88 -14.11 -0.13
C ALA A 54 -26.47 -14.57 -0.49
N GLN A 55 -26.40 -15.67 -1.25
CA GLN A 55 -25.18 -16.25 -1.82
C GLN A 55 -24.18 -15.13 -2.15
N PRO A 56 -22.88 -15.31 -1.84
CA PRO A 56 -21.88 -14.27 -2.00
C PRO A 56 -22.05 -13.66 -3.39
N ARG A 57 -22.63 -12.45 -3.44
CA ARG A 57 -22.77 -11.70 -4.69
C ARG A 57 -21.40 -11.75 -5.33
N ALA A 58 -21.34 -12.24 -6.58
CA ALA A 58 -20.13 -12.26 -7.38
C ALA A 58 -19.34 -10.99 -7.06
N ALA A 59 -18.18 -11.18 -6.42
CA ALA A 59 -17.54 -10.14 -5.64
C ALA A 59 -17.34 -8.93 -6.55
N VAL A 60 -18.10 -7.86 -6.31
CA VAL A 60 -17.80 -6.58 -6.94
C VAL A 60 -16.38 -6.27 -6.47
N GLN A 61 -15.47 -6.22 -7.43
CA GLN A 61 -14.07 -5.97 -7.18
C GLN A 61 -13.95 -4.49 -6.85
N ILE A 62 -13.88 -4.19 -5.57
CA ILE A 62 -13.85 -2.81 -5.09
C ILE A 62 -12.40 -2.36 -5.09
N ASN A 63 -12.13 -1.28 -5.80
CA ASN A 63 -10.90 -0.52 -5.65
C ASN A 63 -10.74 -0.09 -4.18
N PRO A 64 -9.75 -0.61 -3.46
CA PRO A 64 -9.68 -0.49 -2.01
C PRO A 64 -9.45 0.97 -1.55
N PHE A 65 -8.91 1.83 -2.42
CA PHE A 65 -8.74 3.25 -2.10
C PHE A 65 -10.06 4.00 -1.98
N LEU A 66 -11.14 3.49 -2.58
CA LEU A 66 -12.49 4.07 -2.45
C LEU A 66 -13.10 3.84 -1.06
N LEU A 67 -12.55 2.92 -0.26
CA LEU A 67 -12.99 2.68 1.12
C LEU A 67 -12.37 3.67 2.11
N LEU A 68 -11.33 4.40 1.70
CA LEU A 68 -10.66 5.36 2.57
C LEU A 68 -11.50 6.62 2.73
N HIS A 69 -11.61 7.11 3.97
CA HIS A 69 -12.25 8.41 4.25
C HIS A 69 -11.54 9.58 3.54
N ARG A 70 -10.22 9.49 3.41
CA ARG A 70 -9.40 10.41 2.62
C ARG A 70 -8.48 9.59 1.72
N MET A 71 -8.62 9.79 0.42
CA MET A 71 -7.74 9.20 -0.58
C MET A 71 -6.33 9.82 -0.48
N PRO A 72 -5.24 9.03 -0.59
CA PRO A 72 -3.89 9.57 -0.63
C PRO A 72 -3.73 10.52 -1.82
N ALA A 73 -3.11 11.68 -1.61
CA ALA A 73 -2.93 12.68 -2.66
C ALA A 73 -2.06 12.18 -3.84
N ASN A 74 -1.25 11.16 -3.58
CA ASN A 74 -0.37 10.49 -4.54
C ASN A 74 -0.96 9.20 -5.12
N TYR A 75 -2.27 8.96 -4.95
CA TYR A 75 -2.97 7.88 -5.65
C TYR A 75 -3.30 8.32 -7.08
N VAL A 76 -2.82 7.57 -8.07
CA VAL A 76 -2.96 7.95 -9.49
C VAL A 76 -4.20 7.36 -10.17
N GLY A 77 -4.92 6.48 -9.48
CA GLY A 77 -6.09 5.80 -10.04
C GLY A 77 -5.84 4.33 -10.36
N GLU A 78 -6.71 3.81 -11.23
CA GLU A 78 -6.64 2.44 -11.72
C GLU A 78 -5.65 2.37 -12.88
N MET A 79 -4.70 1.44 -12.79
CA MET A 79 -3.64 1.26 -13.78
C MET A 79 -3.26 -0.22 -13.78
N ARG A 80 -2.96 -0.78 -14.95
CA ARG A 80 -2.53 -2.17 -15.02
C ARG A 80 -1.08 -2.34 -14.57
N ALA A 81 -0.74 -3.47 -13.97
CA ALA A 81 0.61 -3.75 -13.52
C ALA A 81 1.64 -3.72 -14.66
N GLU A 82 1.24 -4.03 -15.90
CA GLU A 82 2.14 -3.94 -17.07
C GLU A 82 2.51 -2.49 -17.43
N GLU A 83 1.73 -1.50 -16.96
CA GLU A 83 1.95 -0.08 -17.22
C GLU A 83 2.72 0.62 -16.09
N VAL A 84 3.16 -0.13 -15.06
CA VAL A 84 3.75 0.41 -13.83
C VAL A 84 5.03 1.22 -14.05
N GLU A 85 5.75 0.99 -15.16
CA GLU A 85 6.94 1.79 -15.49
C GLU A 85 6.60 3.29 -15.64
N ASN A 86 5.36 3.60 -16.03
CA ASN A 86 4.84 4.96 -16.19
C ASN A 86 4.32 5.57 -14.87
N LEU A 87 4.17 4.78 -13.81
CA LEU A 87 3.72 5.27 -12.50
C LEU A 87 4.76 6.25 -11.94
N PRO A 88 4.43 7.50 -11.58
CA PRO A 88 5.41 8.40 -11.00
C PRO A 88 6.02 7.82 -9.70
N PRO A 89 7.32 8.05 -9.42
CA PRO A 89 7.89 7.69 -8.13
C PRO A 89 7.15 8.35 -6.97
N GLY A 90 6.98 7.62 -5.87
CA GLY A 90 6.22 8.01 -4.71
C GLY A 90 4.70 7.88 -4.88
N SER A 91 4.19 7.19 -5.91
CA SER A 91 2.76 7.07 -6.19
C SER A 91 2.16 5.70 -5.90
N TRP A 92 0.87 5.70 -5.60
CA TRP A 92 0.04 4.51 -5.42
C TRP A 92 -0.87 4.26 -6.63
N LEU A 93 -1.06 2.99 -6.98
CA LEU A 93 -2.05 2.56 -7.97
C LEU A 93 -2.88 1.39 -7.45
N PHE A 94 -4.02 1.15 -8.10
CA PHE A 94 -4.78 -0.10 -8.00
C PHE A 94 -4.85 -0.75 -9.37
N ASP A 95 -4.58 -2.05 -9.44
CA ASP A 95 -4.75 -2.82 -10.66
C ASP A 95 -5.97 -3.77 -10.51
N PRO A 96 -7.05 -3.56 -11.30
CA PRO A 96 -8.24 -4.38 -11.27
C PRO A 96 -8.06 -5.75 -11.94
N VAL A 97 -6.99 -6.01 -12.69
CA VAL A 97 -6.75 -7.32 -13.31
C VAL A 97 -6.16 -8.29 -12.28
N CYS A 98 -5.11 -7.90 -11.57
CA CYS A 98 -4.51 -8.72 -10.51
C CYS A 98 -5.24 -8.62 -9.16
N THR A 99 -6.15 -7.65 -8.99
CA THR A 99 -6.74 -7.31 -7.68
C THR A 99 -5.67 -6.91 -6.65
N CYS A 100 -4.73 -6.05 -7.05
CA CYS A 100 -3.58 -5.70 -6.22
C CYS A 100 -3.35 -4.19 -6.18
N ILE A 101 -2.73 -3.69 -5.10
CA ILE A 101 -2.26 -2.31 -5.01
C ILE A 101 -0.74 -2.28 -5.22
N GLY A 102 -0.27 -1.23 -5.88
CA GLY A 102 1.14 -0.99 -6.14
C GLY A 102 1.60 0.31 -5.53
N TYR A 103 2.83 0.33 -5.00
CA TYR A 103 3.54 1.55 -4.66
C TYR A 103 4.92 1.58 -5.32
N ARG A 104 5.20 2.63 -6.09
CA ARG A 104 6.54 2.89 -6.61
C ARG A 104 7.29 3.78 -5.63
N PRO A 105 8.37 3.33 -4.99
CA PRO A 105 9.15 4.17 -4.09
C PRO A 105 9.75 5.40 -4.78
N LEU A 106 9.85 6.49 -4.03
CA LEU A 106 10.61 7.68 -4.38
C LEU A 106 12.11 7.42 -4.22
N TYR A 107 12.50 6.70 -3.16
CA TYR A 107 13.88 6.33 -2.85
C TYR A 107 14.06 4.79 -2.86
N PRO A 108 14.12 4.15 -4.04
CA PRO A 108 14.13 2.69 -4.16
C PRO A 108 15.36 2.02 -3.55
N GLU A 109 16.46 2.75 -3.31
CA GLU A 109 17.67 2.22 -2.68
C GLU A 109 17.45 1.75 -1.22
N TRP A 110 16.38 2.20 -0.57
CA TRP A 110 16.02 1.77 0.79
C TRP A 110 15.11 0.54 0.82
N LEU A 111 14.62 0.11 -0.34
CA LEU A 111 13.82 -1.09 -0.50
C LEU A 111 14.71 -2.29 -0.78
N SER A 112 14.57 -3.31 0.07
CA SER A 112 15.03 -4.66 -0.21
C SER A 112 13.82 -5.53 -0.58
N SER A 113 13.85 -6.06 -1.80
CA SER A 113 12.88 -7.02 -2.35
C SER A 113 13.65 -8.30 -2.75
N PRO A 114 13.17 -9.49 -2.38
CA PRO A 114 13.74 -10.75 -2.83
C PRO A 114 13.92 -10.88 -4.35
N SER A 115 12.99 -10.34 -5.14
CA SER A 115 13.08 -10.37 -6.61
C SER A 115 13.93 -9.23 -7.20
N GLY A 116 14.30 -8.25 -6.38
CA GLY A 116 14.90 -7.00 -6.84
C GLY A 116 13.89 -6.04 -7.49
N ALA A 117 12.58 -6.30 -7.38
CA ALA A 117 11.56 -5.43 -7.92
C ALA A 117 11.56 -4.06 -7.22
N GLY A 118 11.55 -3.00 -8.02
CA GLY A 118 11.45 -1.61 -7.54
C GLY A 118 10.03 -1.16 -7.21
N ILE A 119 9.07 -2.07 -7.08
CA ILE A 119 7.66 -1.78 -6.78
C ILE A 119 7.22 -2.68 -5.62
N LEU A 120 6.52 -2.11 -4.66
CA LEU A 120 5.83 -2.87 -3.62
C LEU A 120 4.45 -3.30 -4.13
N TRP A 121 4.19 -4.60 -4.17
CA TRP A 121 2.90 -5.15 -4.58
C TRP A 121 2.21 -5.84 -3.41
N PHE A 122 0.94 -5.50 -3.19
CA PHE A 122 0.10 -6.15 -2.18
C PHE A 122 -1.20 -6.65 -2.82
N ASP A 123 -1.48 -7.94 -2.67
CA ASP A 123 -2.72 -8.53 -3.13
C ASP A 123 -3.86 -8.16 -2.17
N VAL A 124 -5.01 -7.81 -2.73
CA VAL A 124 -6.23 -7.52 -1.98
C VAL A 124 -7.07 -8.79 -1.96
N VAL A 125 -6.93 -9.56 -0.88
CA VAL A 125 -7.52 -10.89 -0.78
C VAL A 125 -8.81 -10.85 0.03
N ARG A 126 -9.84 -11.52 -0.48
CA ARG A 126 -11.08 -11.79 0.26
C ARG A 126 -10.96 -13.12 0.98
N ALA A 127 -10.87 -13.07 2.30
CA ALA A 127 -10.97 -14.23 3.20
C ALA A 127 -12.36 -14.24 3.87
N PRO A 128 -12.73 -15.30 4.64
CA PRO A 128 -13.84 -15.22 5.57
C PRO A 128 -13.58 -14.10 6.61
N GLY A 129 -14.13 -12.91 6.38
CA GLY A 129 -13.84 -11.73 7.18
C GLY A 129 -13.66 -10.45 6.35
N PRO A 130 -13.03 -9.41 6.91
CA PRO A 130 -12.65 -8.23 6.16
C PRO A 130 -11.63 -8.57 5.07
N LEU A 131 -11.55 -7.70 4.05
CA LEU A 131 -10.48 -7.77 3.05
C LEU A 131 -9.12 -7.72 3.74
N GLN A 132 -8.11 -8.33 3.12
CA GLN A 132 -6.74 -8.37 3.61
C GLN A 132 -5.79 -7.82 2.57
N LEU A 133 -4.72 -7.16 3.04
CA LEU A 133 -3.56 -6.82 2.21
C LEU A 133 -2.46 -7.82 2.50
N ILE A 134 -2.07 -8.58 1.48
CA ILE A 134 -0.99 -9.57 1.58
C ILE A 134 0.18 -9.08 0.72
N PRO A 135 1.37 -8.82 1.28
CA PRO A 135 2.52 -8.45 0.48
C PRO A 135 2.94 -9.65 -0.40
N ARG A 136 3.25 -9.40 -1.68
CA ARG A 136 3.69 -10.45 -2.61
C ARG A 136 5.07 -11.01 -2.27
N GLU A 137 5.87 -10.21 -1.59
CA GLU A 137 7.21 -10.58 -1.16
C GLU A 137 7.46 -10.09 0.26
N THR A 138 8.50 -10.62 0.90
CA THR A 138 8.97 -10.11 2.19
C THR A 138 9.74 -8.80 1.99
N TYR A 139 9.01 -7.72 1.74
CA TYR A 139 9.58 -6.39 1.56
C TYR A 139 10.19 -5.86 2.86
N VAL A 140 11.40 -5.35 2.77
CA VAL A 140 12.11 -4.72 3.88
C VAL A 140 12.48 -3.29 3.50
N TRP A 141 12.03 -2.32 4.28
CA TRP A 141 12.34 -0.91 4.14
C TRP A 141 13.30 -0.48 5.25
N LYS A 142 14.52 -0.09 4.90
CA LYS A 142 15.55 0.32 5.86
C LYS A 142 15.74 -0.68 7.03
N GLY A 143 15.69 -1.97 6.74
CA GLY A 143 15.83 -3.03 7.75
C GLY A 143 14.55 -3.41 8.50
N GLU A 144 13.42 -2.75 8.24
CA GLU A 144 12.12 -3.07 8.84
C GLU A 144 11.17 -3.70 7.82
N ALA A 145 10.46 -4.76 8.21
CA ALA A 145 9.47 -5.37 7.33
C ALA A 145 8.30 -4.41 7.03
N LEU A 146 7.88 -4.36 5.76
CA LEU A 146 6.62 -3.75 5.36
C LEU A 146 5.55 -4.85 5.32
N SER A 147 4.81 -4.97 6.43
CA SER A 147 3.73 -5.95 6.59
C SER A 147 2.34 -5.42 6.33
#